data_AF-A0A060BS76-F1
#
_entry.id   AF-A0A060BS76-F1
#
_cell.length_a   1.000
_cell.length_b   1.000
_cell.length_c   1.000
_cell.angle_alpha   90.00
_cell.angle_beta   90.00
_cell.angle_gamma   90.00
#
_symmetry.space_group_name_H-M   'P 1'
#
loop_
_entity.id
_entity.type
_entity.pdbx_description
1 polymer ?
#
loop_
_entity_poly.entity_id
_entity_poly.type
_entity_poly.pdbx_seq_one_letter_code
_entity_poly.pdbx_strand_id
1 'polypeptide(L)'
;MTHVHAHDWHTGMLPVLIRQWKYPVRSLFTIHNLAYQGNFPENMLVPCLGLPYTLYENGSVRFNDGISFMKAGIVHADIVTTVSPTYAREILTEQYGEHLEWVLELRAHDLYGIVNGIDTVLWNPQTDELQTRPFSIRSLGRRQETAAASAGS
;
A
#
# COMPACT_ATOMS: atom_id res chain seq x y z
N MET A 1 -5.66 -20.43 10.75
CA MET A 1 -6.28 -19.08 10.81
C MET A 1 -5.93 -18.37 9.52
N THR A 2 -6.92 -18.09 8.68
CA THR A 2 -6.70 -17.49 7.35
C THR A 2 -6.81 -15.97 7.44
N HIS A 3 -5.86 -15.28 6.80
CA HIS A 3 -5.81 -13.83 6.71
C HIS A 3 -5.72 -13.42 5.25
N VAL A 4 -6.31 -12.26 4.93
CA VAL A 4 -6.18 -11.63 3.62
C VAL A 4 -5.30 -10.40 3.77
N HIS A 5 -4.22 -10.34 2.99
CA HIS A 5 -3.38 -9.15 2.88
C HIS A 5 -3.69 -8.46 1.55
N ALA A 6 -4.38 -7.33 1.64
CA ALA A 6 -4.70 -6.47 0.52
C ALA A 6 -3.65 -5.36 0.40
N HIS A 7 -3.28 -5.03 -0.84
CA HIS A 7 -2.26 -4.06 -1.19
C HIS A 7 -2.84 -3.02 -2.15
N ASP A 8 -2.79 -1.75 -1.75
CA ASP A 8 -3.27 -0.58 -2.48
C ASP A 8 -4.72 -0.65 -3.00
N TRP A 9 -5.12 0.41 -3.70
CA TRP A 9 -6.47 0.59 -4.22
C TRP A 9 -6.96 -0.60 -5.06
N HIS A 10 -6.09 -1.28 -5.80
CA HIS A 10 -6.46 -2.42 -6.65
C HIS A 10 -7.22 -3.50 -5.89
N THR A 11 -6.90 -3.69 -4.60
CA THR A 11 -7.53 -4.69 -3.73
C THR A 11 -8.26 -4.06 -2.54
N GLY A 12 -8.41 -2.72 -2.53
CA GLY A 12 -8.99 -1.96 -1.42
C GLY A 12 -10.46 -2.26 -1.12
N MET A 13 -11.19 -2.88 -2.03
CA MET A 13 -12.56 -3.36 -1.77
C MET A 13 -12.62 -4.72 -1.06
N LEU A 14 -11.53 -5.50 -0.99
CA LEU A 14 -11.54 -6.80 -0.31
C LEU A 14 -11.93 -6.71 1.17
N PRO A 15 -11.39 -5.78 1.99
CA PRO A 15 -11.82 -5.64 3.38
C PRO A 15 -13.32 -5.32 3.52
N VAL A 16 -13.89 -4.53 2.59
CA VAL A 16 -15.32 -4.23 2.56
C VAL A 16 -16.12 -5.51 2.32
N LEU A 17 -15.77 -6.27 1.28
CA LEU A 17 -16.43 -7.52 0.93
C LEU A 17 -16.38 -8.54 2.07
N ILE A 18 -15.22 -8.68 2.72
CA ILE A 18 -15.04 -9.56 3.89
C ILE A 18 -16.02 -9.20 4.99
N ARG A 19 -16.15 -7.91 5.34
CA ARG A 19 -17.08 -7.46 6.39
C ARG A 19 -18.54 -7.56 5.97
N GLN A 20 -18.89 -7.19 4.74
CA GLN A 20 -20.27 -7.21 4.24
C GLN A 20 -20.82 -8.63 4.12
N TRP A 21 -20.00 -9.56 3.62
CA TRP A 21 -20.38 -10.96 3.45
C TRP A 21 -20.05 -11.83 4.67
N LYS A 22 -19.55 -11.22 5.75
CA LYS A 22 -19.29 -11.87 7.04
C LYS A 22 -18.37 -13.09 6.91
N TYR A 23 -17.35 -13.00 6.06
CA TYR A 23 -16.35 -14.05 5.98
C TYR A 23 -15.53 -14.11 7.27
N PRO A 24 -15.26 -15.32 7.83
CA PRO A 24 -14.55 -15.48 9.10
C PRO A 24 -13.02 -15.36 8.92
N VAL A 25 -12.57 -14.29 8.26
CA VAL A 25 -11.16 -14.01 7.97
C VAL A 25 -10.81 -12.59 8.40
N ARG A 26 -9.58 -12.40 8.86
CA ARG A 26 -9.05 -11.08 9.20
C ARG A 26 -8.35 -10.46 7.99
N SER A 27 -8.34 -9.13 7.92
CA SER A 27 -7.79 -8.38 6.80
C SER A 27 -6.71 -7.39 7.24
N LEU A 28 -5.60 -7.39 6.51
CA LEU A 28 -4.52 -6.43 6.61
C LEU A 28 -4.49 -5.63 5.30
N PHE A 29 -4.35 -4.31 5.37
CA PHE A 29 -4.30 -3.45 4.20
C PHE A 29 -3.02 -2.62 4.16
N THR A 30 -2.14 -2.85 3.17
CA THR A 30 -0.92 -2.07 2.98
C THR A 30 -1.11 -0.97 1.94
N ILE A 31 -0.72 0.25 2.33
CA ILE A 31 -0.63 1.43 1.49
C ILE A 31 0.83 1.62 1.05
N HIS A 32 1.11 1.57 -0.24
CA HIS A 32 2.43 1.91 -0.78
C HIS A 32 2.46 3.33 -1.33
N ASN A 33 1.33 3.85 -1.80
CA ASN A 33 1.24 5.19 -2.36
C ASN A 33 -0.21 5.71 -2.31
N LEU A 34 -0.41 6.86 -1.64
CA LEU A 34 -1.72 7.50 -1.53
C LEU A 34 -2.13 8.32 -2.75
N ALA A 35 -1.22 8.63 -3.67
CA ALA A 35 -1.53 9.39 -4.88
C ALA A 35 -2.52 8.63 -5.81
N TYR A 36 -2.54 7.29 -5.72
CA TYR A 36 -3.44 6.45 -6.51
C TYR A 36 -4.49 5.81 -5.61
N GLN A 37 -5.71 6.37 -5.63
CA GLN A 37 -6.75 5.99 -4.69
C GLN A 37 -7.82 5.05 -5.26
N GLY A 38 -7.82 4.83 -6.58
CA GLY A 38 -8.86 4.06 -7.27
C GLY A 38 -10.22 4.72 -7.08
N ASN A 39 -10.37 5.94 -7.61
CA ASN A 39 -11.59 6.72 -7.49
C ASN A 39 -12.54 6.42 -8.66
N PHE A 40 -13.79 6.12 -8.35
CA PHE A 40 -14.81 5.74 -9.33
C PHE A 40 -16.17 6.37 -9.02
N PRO A 41 -17.09 6.44 -9.99
CA PRO A 41 -18.47 6.83 -9.73
C PRO A 41 -19.16 5.89 -8.72
N GLU A 42 -19.97 6.45 -7.83
CA GLU A 42 -20.73 5.73 -6.82
C GLU A 42 -21.75 4.76 -7.39
N ASN A 43 -22.23 5.03 -8.61
CA ASN A 43 -23.21 4.18 -9.30
C ASN A 43 -22.68 2.78 -9.63
N MET A 44 -21.37 2.51 -9.49
CA MET A 44 -20.80 1.18 -9.70
C MET A 44 -20.97 0.25 -8.49
N LEU A 45 -21.26 0.78 -7.29
CA LEU A 45 -21.30 -0.01 -6.04
C LEU A 45 -22.23 -1.20 -6.14
N VAL A 46 -23.47 -0.97 -6.56
CA VAL A 46 -24.48 -2.01 -6.67
C VAL A 46 -24.24 -2.90 -7.90
N PRO A 47 -24.16 -2.38 -9.14
CA PRO A 47 -24.11 -3.22 -10.34
C PRO A 47 -22.77 -3.94 -10.55
N CYS A 48 -21.64 -3.35 -10.13
CA CYS A 48 -20.31 -3.94 -10.36
C CYS A 48 -19.77 -4.68 -9.14
N LEU A 49 -20.03 -4.17 -7.92
CA LEU A 49 -19.45 -4.74 -6.69
C LEU A 49 -20.46 -5.56 -5.88
N GLY A 50 -21.76 -5.49 -6.20
CA GLY A 50 -22.81 -6.14 -5.41
C GLY A 50 -22.91 -5.62 -3.98
N LEU A 51 -22.47 -4.38 -3.76
CA LEU A 51 -22.38 -3.74 -2.45
C LEU A 51 -23.57 -2.81 -2.21
N PRO A 52 -24.12 -2.76 -0.98
CA PRO A 52 -25.27 -1.91 -0.68
C PRO A 52 -24.88 -0.43 -0.73
N TYR A 53 -25.77 0.40 -1.30
CA TYR A 53 -25.58 1.84 -1.43
C TYR A 53 -25.41 2.56 -0.08
N THR A 54 -25.87 1.94 1.02
CA THR A 54 -25.68 2.46 2.39
C THR A 54 -24.22 2.70 2.78
N LEU A 55 -23.27 2.01 2.14
CA LEU A 55 -21.82 2.24 2.33
C LEU A 55 -21.37 3.60 1.76
N TYR A 56 -22.04 4.08 0.71
CA TYR A 56 -21.82 5.42 0.21
C TYR A 56 -22.45 6.46 1.13
N GLU A 57 -23.70 6.24 1.54
CA GLU A 57 -24.48 7.17 2.37
C GLU A 57 -23.85 7.40 3.75
N ASN A 58 -23.35 6.35 4.38
CA ASN A 58 -22.67 6.45 5.68
C ASN A 58 -21.24 6.99 5.58
N GLY A 59 -20.76 7.28 4.37
CA GLY A 59 -19.45 7.85 4.12
C GLY A 59 -18.28 6.86 4.16
N SER A 60 -18.52 5.56 4.34
CA SER A 60 -17.42 4.59 4.56
C SER A 60 -16.56 4.37 3.32
N VAL A 61 -17.17 4.42 2.13
CA VAL A 61 -16.44 4.33 0.84
C VAL A 61 -16.45 5.64 0.06
N ARG A 62 -17.29 6.61 0.46
CA ARG A 62 -17.47 7.89 -0.25
C ARG A 62 -16.20 8.73 -0.22
N PHE A 63 -15.81 9.28 -1.35
CA PHE A 63 -14.70 10.21 -1.46
C PHE A 63 -15.02 11.21 -2.57
N ASN A 64 -15.11 12.50 -2.22
CA ASN A 64 -15.63 13.56 -3.08
C ASN A 64 -17.02 13.19 -3.64
N ASP A 65 -17.15 13.22 -4.97
CA ASP A 65 -18.38 12.91 -5.71
C ASP A 65 -18.52 11.43 -6.09
N GLY A 66 -17.66 10.56 -5.57
CA GLY A 66 -17.66 9.13 -5.90
C GLY A 66 -17.17 8.25 -4.76
N ILE A 67 -16.59 7.11 -5.09
CA ILE A 67 -16.00 6.18 -4.13
C ILE A 67 -14.50 6.10 -4.30
N SER A 68 -13.79 5.84 -3.21
CA SER A 68 -12.35 5.57 -3.20
C SER A 68 -12.09 4.17 -2.69
N PHE A 69 -11.43 3.34 -3.50
CA PHE A 69 -11.07 1.98 -3.10
C PHE A 69 -9.99 2.00 -2.02
N MET A 70 -9.07 2.96 -2.08
CA MET A 70 -8.07 3.19 -1.03
C MET A 70 -8.73 3.54 0.30
N LYS A 71 -9.64 4.52 0.31
CA LYS A 71 -10.39 4.89 1.52
C LYS A 71 -11.16 3.70 2.08
N ALA A 72 -11.84 2.96 1.21
CA ALA A 72 -12.61 1.79 1.58
C ALA A 72 -11.73 0.73 2.28
N GLY A 73 -10.53 0.47 1.75
CA GLY A 73 -9.54 -0.42 2.35
C GLY A 73 -9.11 0.05 3.74
N ILE A 74 -8.76 1.34 3.86
CA ILE A 74 -8.35 1.97 5.12
C ILE A 74 -9.46 1.89 6.17
N VAL A 75 -10.73 2.14 5.81
CA VAL A 75 -11.84 2.15 6.76
C VAL A 75 -12.23 0.74 7.21
N HIS A 76 -12.18 -0.25 6.31
CA HIS A 76 -12.74 -1.58 6.57
C HIS A 76 -11.71 -2.66 6.96
N ALA A 77 -10.41 -2.44 6.80
CA ALA A 77 -9.39 -3.39 7.23
C ALA A 77 -9.38 -3.56 8.76
N ASP A 78 -8.87 -4.70 9.25
CA ASP A 78 -8.64 -4.90 10.69
C ASP A 78 -7.34 -4.22 11.16
N ILE A 79 -6.32 -4.17 10.30
CA ILE A 79 -5.06 -3.47 10.53
C ILE A 79 -4.67 -2.75 9.23
N VAL A 80 -4.05 -1.58 9.35
CA VAL A 80 -3.49 -0.82 8.22
C VAL A 80 -1.98 -0.77 8.35
N THR A 81 -1.27 -0.99 7.25
CA THR A 81 0.18 -0.92 7.19
C THR A 81 0.66 -0.01 6.06
N THR A 82 1.91 0.45 6.16
CA THR A 82 2.56 1.19 5.09
C THR A 82 4.06 0.92 5.04
N VAL A 83 4.75 1.42 4.02
CA VAL A 83 6.12 0.97 3.64
C VAL A 83 7.26 1.44 4.57
N SER A 84 6.98 2.31 5.54
CA SER A 84 7.95 2.67 6.57
C SER A 84 7.31 3.35 7.78
N PRO A 85 7.95 3.32 8.96
CA PRO A 85 7.51 4.09 10.13
C PRO A 85 7.49 5.60 9.90
N THR A 86 8.37 6.11 9.04
CA THR A 86 8.40 7.52 8.67
C THR A 86 7.19 7.87 7.82
N TYR A 87 6.93 7.08 6.78
CA TYR A 87 5.78 7.30 5.91
C TYR A 87 4.45 7.17 6.67
N ALA A 88 4.37 6.27 7.66
CA ALA A 88 3.20 6.16 8.54
C ALA A 88 2.89 7.46 9.31
N ARG A 89 3.90 8.30 9.61
CA ARG A 89 3.70 9.62 10.23
C ARG A 89 3.41 10.70 9.20
N GLU A 90 4.08 10.63 8.05
CA GLU A 90 3.92 11.63 6.98
C GLU A 90 2.49 11.65 6.44
N ILE A 91 1.91 10.48 6.17
CA ILE A 91 0.55 10.37 5.61
C ILE A 91 -0.59 10.83 6.54
N LEU A 92 -0.27 11.16 7.79
CA LEU A 92 -1.21 11.78 8.72
C LEU A 92 -1.27 13.30 8.57
N THR A 93 -0.44 13.88 7.70
CA THR A 93 -0.38 15.32 7.46
C THR A 93 -1.05 15.68 6.15
N GLU A 94 -1.62 16.88 6.06
CA GLU A 94 -2.25 17.39 4.82
C GLU A 94 -1.29 17.38 3.61
N GLN A 95 0.02 17.55 3.85
CA GLN A 95 1.04 17.57 2.80
C GLN A 95 1.20 16.22 2.08
N TYR A 96 0.97 15.10 2.77
CA TYR A 96 1.24 13.75 2.23
C TYR A 96 0.04 12.79 2.32
N GLY A 97 -1.04 13.22 2.97
CA GLY A 97 -2.23 12.41 3.20
C GLY A 97 -3.18 12.32 2.01
N GLU A 98 -2.99 13.16 0.97
CA GLU A 98 -3.77 13.13 -0.27
C GLU A 98 -5.30 13.19 -0.01
N HIS A 99 -5.72 14.04 0.94
CA HIS A 99 -7.10 14.20 1.42
C HIS A 99 -7.67 12.97 2.18
N LEU A 100 -6.82 12.02 2.54
CA LEU A 100 -7.13 10.88 3.39
C LEU A 100 -6.49 10.99 4.79
N GLU A 101 -5.75 12.06 5.08
CA GLU A 101 -5.08 12.30 6.38
C GLU A 101 -6.04 12.13 7.56
N TRP A 102 -7.24 12.70 7.48
CA TRP A 102 -8.25 12.57 8.53
C TRP A 102 -8.76 11.14 8.69
N VAL A 103 -8.91 10.40 7.59
CA VAL A 103 -9.34 8.99 7.62
C VAL A 103 -8.23 8.13 8.26
N LEU A 104 -6.98 8.42 7.93
CA LEU A 104 -5.82 7.74 8.48
C LEU A 104 -5.60 8.09 9.96
N GLU A 105 -5.89 9.32 10.37
CA GLU A 105 -5.80 9.74 11.76
C GLU A 105 -6.80 8.98 12.64
N LEU A 106 -8.03 8.74 12.16
CA LEU A 106 -9.00 7.86 12.83
C LEU A 106 -8.49 6.41 12.98
N ARG A 107 -7.56 5.99 12.12
CA ARG A 107 -6.89 4.68 12.12
C ARG A 107 -5.48 4.73 12.70
N ALA A 108 -5.06 5.83 13.32
CA ALA A 108 -3.67 5.98 13.78
C ALA A 108 -3.28 4.93 14.84
N HIS A 109 -4.24 4.47 15.63
CA HIS A 109 -4.02 3.45 16.67
C HIS A 109 -3.70 2.06 16.11
N ASP A 110 -4.08 1.78 14.86
CA ASP A 110 -3.89 0.50 14.17
C ASP A 110 -3.22 0.66 12.78
N LEU A 111 -2.48 1.77 12.60
CA LEU A 111 -1.63 2.07 11.45
C LEU A 111 -0.16 1.83 11.79
N TYR A 112 0.51 0.94 11.04
CA TYR A 112 1.90 0.57 11.29
C TYR A 112 2.80 0.73 10.06
N GLY A 113 4.01 1.24 10.25
CA GLY A 113 5.04 1.26 9.21
C GLY A 113 5.90 -0.01 9.22
N ILE A 114 5.91 -0.76 8.13
CA ILE A 114 6.73 -1.97 7.93
C ILE A 114 7.73 -1.68 6.82
N VAL A 115 9.02 -1.75 7.15
CA VAL A 115 10.10 -1.50 6.19
C VAL A 115 10.16 -2.64 5.18
N ASN A 116 10.25 -2.29 3.90
CA ASN A 116 10.47 -3.28 2.84
C ASN A 116 11.80 -4.02 3.06
N GLY A 117 11.76 -5.35 2.97
CA GLY A 117 12.96 -6.17 2.89
C GLY A 117 13.47 -6.27 1.45
N ILE A 118 14.76 -6.57 1.30
CA ILE A 118 15.35 -7.03 0.04
C ILE A 118 15.87 -8.45 0.23
N ASP A 119 15.85 -9.26 -0.84
CA ASP A 119 16.54 -10.55 -0.84
C ASP A 119 18.04 -10.31 -0.94
N THR A 120 18.76 -10.44 0.18
CA THR A 120 20.20 -10.18 0.24
C THR A 120 21.06 -11.29 -0.37
N VAL A 121 20.47 -12.44 -0.71
CA VAL A 121 21.18 -13.52 -1.42
C VAL A 121 21.17 -13.21 -2.91
N LEU A 122 20.00 -12.85 -3.44
CA LEU A 122 19.85 -12.44 -4.83
C LEU A 122 20.56 -11.09 -5.09
N TRP A 123 20.32 -10.10 -4.23
CA TRP A 123 20.85 -8.74 -4.37
C TRP A 123 22.14 -8.55 -3.56
N ASN A 124 23.16 -9.38 -3.86
CA ASN A 124 24.46 -9.30 -3.21
C ASN A 124 25.55 -8.77 -4.16
N PRO A 125 26.08 -7.55 -3.96
CA PRO A 125 27.10 -6.99 -4.83
C PRO A 125 28.43 -7.76 -4.82
N GLN A 126 28.63 -8.70 -3.89
CA GLN A 126 29.81 -9.56 -3.87
C GLN A 126 29.67 -10.82 -4.75
N THR A 127 28.44 -11.25 -5.04
CA THR A 127 28.17 -12.53 -5.73
C THR A 127 27.21 -12.40 -6.90
N ASP A 128 26.67 -11.22 -7.16
CA ASP A 128 25.78 -10.94 -8.28
C ASP A 128 26.52 -11.06 -9.61
N GLU A 129 26.20 -12.11 -10.38
CA GLU A 129 26.81 -12.43 -11.66
C GLU A 129 26.45 -11.43 -12.76
N LEU A 130 25.40 -10.63 -12.58
CA LEU A 130 25.01 -9.57 -13.52
C LEU A 130 25.90 -8.32 -13.39
N GLN A 131 26.73 -8.25 -12.35
CA GLN A 131 27.67 -7.14 -12.16
C GLN A 131 28.99 -7.41 -12.87
N THR A 132 29.45 -6.41 -13.62
CA THR A 132 30.76 -6.49 -14.28
C THR A 132 31.92 -6.58 -13.30
N ARG A 133 31.79 -6.02 -12.09
CA ARG A 133 32.77 -6.17 -11.02
C ARG A 133 32.13 -6.28 -9.63
N PRO A 134 32.24 -7.46 -8.98
CA PRO A 134 31.80 -7.61 -7.61
C PRO A 134 32.51 -6.66 -6.64
N PHE A 135 31.75 -6.10 -5.70
CA PHE A 135 32.25 -5.15 -4.72
C PHE A 135 31.62 -5.37 -3.33
N SER A 136 32.28 -4.81 -2.32
CA SER A 136 31.90 -4.90 -0.92
C SER A 136 32.01 -3.53 -0.25
N ILE A 137 31.59 -3.43 1.01
CA ILE A 137 31.78 -2.22 1.80
C ILE A 137 33.26 -1.79 1.91
N ARG A 138 34.19 -2.72 1.74
CA ARG A 138 35.64 -2.46 1.75
C ARG A 138 36.22 -2.13 0.37
N SER A 139 35.44 -2.27 -0.70
CA SER A 139 35.86 -2.06 -2.08
C SER A 139 34.90 -1.18 -2.88
N LEU A 140 34.28 -0.20 -2.20
CA LEU A 140 33.27 0.72 -2.77
C LEU A 140 33.72 1.46 -4.04
N GLY A 141 35.03 1.67 -4.26
CA GLY A 141 35.54 2.26 -5.49
C GLY A 141 35.15 1.47 -6.76
N ARG A 142 35.01 0.14 -6.66
CA ARG A 142 34.58 -0.73 -7.78
C ARG A 142 33.11 -0.55 -8.17
N ARG A 143 32.32 0.13 -7.34
CA ARG A 143 30.91 0.45 -7.63
C ARG A 143 30.81 1.40 -8.83
N GLN A 144 31.71 2.37 -8.96
CA GLN A 144 31.70 3.32 -10.08
C GLN A 144 32.02 2.63 -11.41
N GLU A 145 32.95 1.67 -11.39
CA GLU A 145 33.32 0.86 -12.56
C GLU A 145 32.17 -0.02 -13.03
N THR A 146 31.44 -0.62 -12.07
CA THR A 146 30.25 -1.42 -12.37
C THR A 146 29.14 -0.58 -12.99
N ALA A 147 28.84 0.58 -12.39
CA ALA A 147 27.81 1.50 -12.88
C ALA A 147 28.11 2.05 -14.29
N ALA A 148 29.37 2.38 -14.57
CA ALA A 148 29.80 2.86 -15.88
C ALA A 148 29.67 1.78 -16.96
N ALA A 149 29.94 0.51 -16.63
CA ALA A 149 29.84 -0.59 -17.58
C ALA A 149 28.37 -0.97 -17.90
N SER A 150 27.46 -0.84 -16.93
CA SER A 150 26.02 -1.08 -17.14
C SER A 150 25.31 0.04 -17.93
N ALA A 151 25.88 1.24 -18.01
CA ALA A 151 25.30 2.37 -18.75
C ALA A 151 25.75 2.43 -20.22
N GLY A 152 26.72 1.60 -20.62
CA GLY A 152 27.29 1.56 -21.96
C GLY A 152 26.76 0.43 -22.86
N SER A 153 25.72 -0.29 -22.44
CA SER A 153 25.09 -1.41 -23.15
C SER A 153 23.67 -1.08 -23.61
#